data_AF-A0A376W1L3-F1
#
_entry.id   AF-A0A376W1L3-F1
#
_cell.length_a   1.000
_cell.length_b   1.000
_cell.length_c   1.000
_cell.angle_alpha   90.00
_cell.angle_beta   90.00
_cell.angle_gamma   90.00
#
_symmetry.space_group_name_H-M   'P 1'
#
loop_
_entity.id
_entity.type
_entity.pdbx_description
1 polymer ?
#
loop_
_entity_poly.entity_id
_entity_poly.type
_entity_poly.pdbx_seq_one_letter_code
_entity_poly.pdbx_strand_id
1 'polypeptide(L)' 'MSAAIFTNIELAGIFVQIGLLPNTNWLEGAVERNRMGEIIIDAKCETNVKGVFAAGDCTTVPYNRSSSPLAKVPKPL' A
#
# COMPACT_ATOMS: atom_id res chain seq x y z
N MET A 1 9.94 33.30 -24.79
CA MET A 1 9.34 31.95 -24.87
C MET A 1 10.48 30.95 -24.87
N SER A 2 10.53 30.02 -23.91
CA SER A 2 11.56 28.97 -23.89
C SER A 2 11.12 27.83 -24.80
N ALA A 3 12.00 27.36 -25.69
CA ALA A 3 11.72 26.18 -26.50
C ALA A 3 11.91 24.92 -25.64
N ALA A 4 10.92 24.02 -25.62
CA ALA A 4 11.07 22.71 -25.00
C ALA A 4 11.97 21.82 -25.86
N ILE A 5 12.91 21.13 -25.23
CA ILE A 5 13.83 20.19 -25.89
C ILE A 5 13.26 18.78 -25.74
N PHE A 6 13.18 18.05 -26.85
CA PHE A 6 12.72 16.67 -26.89
C PHE A 6 13.85 15.73 -27.33
N THR A 7 13.93 14.55 -26.73
CA THR A 7 14.92 13.53 -27.05
C THR A 7 14.29 12.14 -27.10
N ASN A 8 14.87 11.26 -27.90
CA ASN A 8 14.50 9.83 -27.98
C ASN A 8 15.63 8.99 -27.39
N ILE A 9 15.29 7.87 -26.75
CA ILE A 9 16.24 6.93 -26.17
C ILE A 9 15.84 5.51 -26.63
N GLU A 10 16.76 4.79 -27.26
CA GLU A 10 16.58 3.37 -27.59
C GLU A 10 16.87 2.51 -26.36
N LEU A 11 15.97 1.60 -26.02
CA LEU A 11 16.07 0.73 -24.85
C LEU A 11 15.24 -0.54 -25.03
N ALA A 12 15.59 -1.58 -24.27
CA ALA A 12 14.85 -2.85 -24.27
C ALA A 12 13.64 -2.86 -23.32
N GLY A 13 13.56 -1.95 -22.34
CA GLY A 13 12.46 -1.86 -21.40
C GLY A 13 12.60 -0.73 -20.39
N ILE A 14 11.47 -0.27 -19.84
CA ILE A 14 11.38 0.77 -18.81
C ILE A 14 10.62 0.20 -17.61
N PHE A 15 11.17 0.41 -16.41
CA PHE A 15 10.49 0.10 -15.16
C PHE A 15 10.30 1.39 -14.37
N VAL A 16 9.04 1.75 -14.12
CA VAL A 16 8.69 2.98 -13.41
C VAL A 16 8.48 2.63 -11.93
N GLN A 17 9.43 3.01 -11.08
CA GLN A 17 9.36 2.82 -9.63
C GLN A 17 9.40 4.17 -8.91
N ILE A 18 8.33 4.96 -9.07
CA ILE A 18 8.19 6.30 -8.49
C ILE A 18 7.56 6.31 -7.09
N GLY A 19 7.29 5.13 -6.52
CA GLY A 19 6.63 4.97 -5.22
C GLY A 19 5.23 4.37 -5.36
N LEU A 20 4.68 3.93 -4.23
CA LEU A 20 3.31 3.43 -4.10
C LEU A 20 2.48 4.46 -3.34
N LEU A 21 1.30 4.77 -3.85
CA LEU A 21 0.30 5.58 -3.14
C LEU A 21 -0.88 4.67 -2.78
N PRO A 22 -1.08 4.33 -1.50
CA PRO A 22 -2.20 3.51 -1.06
C PRO A 22 -3.55 4.19 -1.34
N ASN A 23 -4.52 3.44 -1.86
CA ASN A 23 -5.89 3.93 -2.10
C ASN A 23 -6.72 4.03 -0.80
N THR A 24 -6.22 4.79 0.18
CA THR A 24 -6.74 4.82 1.57
C THR A 24 -7.19 6.20 2.03
N ASN A 25 -7.16 7.23 1.17
CA ASN A 25 -7.56 8.59 1.53
C ASN A 25 -8.98 8.66 2.10
N TRP A 26 -9.89 7.81 1.63
CA TRP A 26 -11.28 7.75 2.11
C TRP A 26 -11.42 7.22 3.55
N LEU A 27 -10.36 6.62 4.12
CA LEU A 27 -10.31 6.09 5.48
C LEU A 27 -9.71 7.08 6.50
N GLU A 28 -9.49 8.33 6.10
CA GLU A 28 -8.95 9.36 6.97
C GLU A 28 -9.79 9.56 8.23
N GLY A 29 -9.14 9.52 9.40
CA GLY A 29 -9.79 9.60 10.70
C GLY A 29 -10.55 8.34 11.14
N ALA A 30 -10.78 7.37 10.25
CA ALA A 30 -11.45 6.11 10.58
C ALA A 30 -10.47 5.06 11.11
N VAL A 31 -9.31 4.91 10.49
CA VAL A 31 -8.22 4.02 10.95
C VAL A 31 -6.88 4.75 10.91
N GLU A 32 -5.93 4.29 11.72
CA GLU A 32 -4.59 4.86 11.78
C GLU A 32 -3.79 4.50 10.52
N ARG A 33 -3.11 5.50 9.97
CA ARG A 33 -2.29 5.39 8.77
C ARG A 33 -0.94 6.02 9.01
N ASN A 34 0.11 5.47 8.39
CA ASN A 34 1.42 6.10 8.43
C ASN A 34 1.47 7.33 7.49
N ARG A 35 2.60 8.05 7.50
CA ARG A 35 2.81 9.23 6.66
C ARG A 35 2.70 8.99 5.14
N MET A 36 2.86 7.73 4.69
CA MET A 36 2.75 7.33 3.28
C MET A 36 1.32 6.90 2.92
N GLY A 37 0.39 6.89 3.87
CA GLY A 37 -1.00 6.49 3.66
C GLY A 37 -1.27 5.00 3.85
N GLU A 38 -0.29 4.20 4.25
CA GLU A 38 -0.50 2.77 4.51
C GLU A 38 -1.27 2.60 5.83
N ILE A 39 -2.24 1.67 5.85
CA ILE A 39 -2.97 1.30 7.07
C ILE A 39 -2.00 0.56 7.98
N ILE A 40 -1.87 1.07 9.21
CA ILE A 40 -1.03 0.45 10.24
C ILE A 40 -1.76 -0.79 10.76
N ILE A 41 -1.07 -1.92 10.74
CA ILE A 41 -1.60 -3.20 11.22
C ILE A 41 -0.58 -3.93 12.08
N ASP A 42 -1.08 -4.82 12.94
CA ASP A 42 -0.27 -5.78 13.67
C ASP A 42 0.06 -7.05 12.83
N ALA A 43 0.71 -8.04 13.46
CA ALA A 43 1.07 -9.30 12.82
C ALA A 43 -0.13 -10.20 12.46
N LYS A 44 -1.35 -9.87 12.91
CA LYS A 44 -2.60 -10.56 12.60
C LYS A 44 -3.47 -9.77 11.61
N CYS A 45 -2.96 -8.68 11.06
CA CYS A 45 -3.69 -7.77 10.18
C CYS A 45 -4.80 -6.96 10.88
N GLU A 46 -4.77 -6.84 12.20
CA GLU A 46 -5.69 -6.00 12.98
C GLU A 46 -5.25 -4.53 12.90
N THR A 47 -6.22 -3.62 12.70
CA THR A 47 -5.99 -2.17 12.77
C THR A 47 -6.14 -1.65 14.21
N ASN A 48 -6.00 -0.34 14.41
CA ASN A 48 -6.32 0.30 15.70
C ASN A 48 -7.81 0.23 16.06
N VAL A 49 -8.71 -0.09 15.11
CA VAL A 49 -10.14 -0.23 15.34
C VAL A 49 -10.50 -1.71 15.50
N LYS A 50 -11.07 -2.06 16.65
CA LYS A 50 -11.46 -3.44 16.98
C LYS A 50 -12.45 -3.99 15.95
N GLY A 51 -12.14 -5.15 15.39
CA GLY A 51 -12.96 -5.83 14.37
C GLY A 51 -12.72 -5.33 12.94
N VAL A 52 -11.84 -4.35 12.74
CA VAL A 52 -11.41 -3.88 11.42
C VAL A 52 -10.01 -4.41 11.12
N PHE A 53 -9.89 -5.10 9.98
CA PHE A 53 -8.66 -5.72 9.51
C PHE A 53 -8.30 -5.15 8.14
N ALA A 54 -7.01 -5.10 7.80
CA ALA A 54 -6.53 -4.64 6.50
C ALA A 54 -5.46 -5.57 5.92
N ALA A 55 -5.37 -5.64 4.59
CA ALA A 55 -4.57 -6.63 3.87
C ALA A 55 -3.92 -6.07 2.61
N GLY A 56 -2.76 -6.62 2.25
CA GLY A 56 -2.13 -6.37 0.96
C GLY A 56 -1.43 -5.02 0.88
N ASP A 57 -1.27 -4.49 -0.34
CA ASP A 57 -0.44 -3.33 -0.65
C ASP A 57 -0.91 -2.02 0.01
N CYS A 58 -2.12 -1.98 0.57
CA CYS A 58 -2.59 -0.81 1.32
C CYS A 58 -2.11 -0.76 2.77
N THR A 59 -1.33 -1.73 3.23
CA THR A 59 -0.94 -1.91 4.64
C THR A 59 0.57 -1.86 4.85
N THR A 60 0.99 -1.76 6.11
CA THR A 60 2.40 -1.81 6.51
C THR A 60 3.02 -3.22 6.51
N VAL A 61 2.42 -4.22 5.83
CA VAL A 61 3.02 -5.57 5.77
C VAL A 61 4.44 -5.49 5.19
N PRO A 62 5.47 -6.03 5.87
CA PRO A 62 6.81 -6.07 5.33
C PRO A 62 6.92 -7.08 4.17
N TYR A 63 6.85 -6.57 2.92
CA TYR A 63 7.22 -7.07 1.58
C TYR A 63 7.12 -8.58 1.19
N ASN A 64 6.74 -9.52 2.06
CA ASN A 64 6.60 -10.94 1.72
C ASN A 64 5.18 -11.28 1.23
N ARG A 65 4.85 -10.78 0.03
CA ARG A 65 3.50 -10.79 -0.60
C ARG A 65 2.73 -12.13 -0.56
N SER A 66 3.36 -13.29 -0.38
CA SER A 66 2.70 -14.60 -0.38
C SER A 66 2.21 -15.10 0.98
N SER A 67 2.59 -14.48 2.10
CA SER A 67 2.29 -15.01 3.45
C SER A 67 1.32 -14.18 4.28
N SER A 68 0.61 -13.20 3.67
CA SER A 68 -0.26 -12.29 4.41
C SER A 68 -1.21 -13.06 5.34
N PRO A 69 -1.27 -12.73 6.64
CA PRO A 69 -2.01 -13.48 7.65
C PRO A 69 -3.50 -13.70 7.36
N LEU A 70 -4.12 -13.00 6.41
CA LEU A 70 -5.56 -13.16 6.11
C LEU A 70 -5.99 -14.56 5.71
N ALA A 71 -5.10 -15.39 5.16
CA ALA A 71 -5.42 -16.81 4.93
C ALA A 71 -5.60 -17.60 6.26
N LYS A 72 -5.16 -17.03 7.39
CA LYS A 72 -5.17 -17.63 8.73
C LYS A 72 -6.00 -16.85 9.75
N VAL A 73 -6.51 -15.66 9.42
CA VAL A 73 -7.42 -14.93 10.32
C VAL A 73 -8.70 -15.78 10.44
N PRO A 74 -9.10 -16.18 11.66
CA PRO A 74 -10.34 -16.91 11.85
C PRO A 74 -11.49 -16.10 11.24
N LYS A 75 -12.29 -16.71 10.36
CA LYS A 75 -13.52 -16.06 9.91
C LYS A 75 -14.32 -15.65 11.15
N PRO A 76 -14.85 -14.41 11.20
CA PRO A 76 -15.82 -14.08 12.23
C PRO A 76 -16.96 -15.09 12.16
N LEU A 77 -17.33 -15.63 13.33
CA LEU A 77 -18.51 -16.49 13.49
C LEU A 77 -19.78 -15.76 13.05
#